data_AF-A0A811TJ14-F1
#
_entry.id   AF-A0A811TJ14-F1
#
_cell.length_a   1.000
_cell.length_b   1.000
_cell.length_c   1.000
_cell.angle_alpha   90.00
_cell.angle_beta   90.00
_cell.angle_gamma   90.00
#
_symmetry.space_group_name_H-M   'P 1'
#
loop_
_entity.id
_entity.type
_entity.pdbx_description
1 polymer ?
#
loop_
_entity_poly.entity_id
_entity_poly.type
_entity_poly.pdbx_seq_one_letter_code
_entity_poly.pdbx_strand_id
1 'polypeptide(L)'
;MDNKADYFVRESVIVLGFLSGLWIAVGIDPLAEVFKALATIINTLNPDSGFGFLFFVIPIIILFCSILGTYFMGGKLGLVAVGCGFFGGLLILISPIISAILFILGTGVGIVAVNVKTDVELGF
;
A
#
# COMPACT_ATOMS: atom_id res chain seq x y z
N MET A 1 -26.58 -1.48 -2.57
CA MET A 1 -26.04 -0.19 -3.06
C MET A 1 -24.66 -0.05 -2.46
N ASP A 2 -23.57 -0.42 -3.14
CA ASP A 2 -22.21 -0.02 -2.70
C ASP A 2 -21.03 -0.33 -3.65
N ASN A 3 -21.26 -0.88 -4.85
CA ASN A 3 -20.16 -1.35 -5.71
C ASN A 3 -19.17 -0.26 -6.17
N LYS A 4 -19.53 1.03 -6.14
CA LYS A 4 -18.63 2.11 -6.61
C LYS A 4 -17.63 2.55 -5.56
N ALA A 5 -18.01 2.56 -4.27
CA ALA A 5 -17.14 2.98 -3.19
C ALA A 5 -16.03 1.94 -2.97
N ASP A 6 -16.39 0.66 -2.97
CA ASP A 6 -15.42 -0.44 -2.81
C ASP A 6 -14.44 -0.52 -3.99
N TYR A 7 -14.92 -0.30 -5.22
CA TYR A 7 -14.04 -0.19 -6.40
C TYR A 7 -13.07 1.00 -6.27
N PHE A 8 -13.58 2.18 -5.91
CA PHE A 8 -12.76 3.40 -5.80
C PHE A 8 -11.68 3.28 -4.71
N VAL A 9 -12.04 2.77 -3.53
CA VAL A 9 -11.09 2.57 -2.43
C VAL A 9 -10.02 1.58 -2.86
N ARG A 10 -10.39 0.49 -3.53
CA ARG A 10 -9.44 -0.55 -3.92
C ARG A 10 -8.52 -0.13 -5.06
N GLU A 11 -9.02 0.58 -6.06
CA GLU A 11 -8.20 1.11 -7.15
C GLU A 11 -7.22 2.15 -6.61
N SER A 12 -7.67 2.98 -5.66
CA SER A 12 -6.79 3.87 -4.90
C SER A 12 -5.71 3.09 -4.16
N VAL A 13 -6.04 1.97 -3.51
CA VAL A 13 -5.06 1.12 -2.80
C VAL A 13 -4.04 0.47 -3.75
N ILE A 14 -4.45 0.03 -4.94
CA ILE A 14 -3.53 -0.53 -5.96
C ILE A 14 -2.60 0.56 -6.50
N VAL A 15 -3.14 1.73 -6.81
CA VAL A 15 -2.37 2.90 -7.27
C VAL A 15 -1.40 3.37 -6.18
N LEU A 16 -1.84 3.40 -4.92
CA LEU A 16 -0.97 3.72 -3.78
C LEU A 16 0.13 2.67 -3.60
N GLY A 17 -0.17 1.39 -3.80
CA GLY A 17 0.83 0.32 -3.83
C GLY A 17 1.88 0.54 -4.93
N PHE A 18 1.43 0.86 -6.14
CA PHE A 18 2.32 1.21 -7.26
C PHE A 18 3.17 2.44 -6.98
N LEU A 19 2.55 3.50 -6.44
CA LEU A 19 3.27 4.73 -6.11
C LEU A 19 4.31 4.46 -5.02
N SER A 20 3.98 3.67 -3.99
CA SER A 20 4.92 3.26 -2.94
C SER A 20 6.12 2.51 -3.52
N GLY A 21 5.88 1.56 -4.45
CA GLY A 21 6.95 0.87 -5.16
C GLY A 21 7.82 1.82 -5.99
N LEU A 22 7.21 2.78 -6.70
CA LEU A 22 7.91 3.80 -7.48
C LEU A 22 8.80 4.68 -6.61
N TRP A 23 8.29 5.16 -5.47
CA TRP A 23 9.07 5.98 -4.54
C TRP A 23 10.31 5.23 -4.06
N ILE A 24 10.14 3.96 -3.65
CA ILE A 24 11.25 3.10 -3.24
C ILE A 24 12.23 2.87 -4.38
N ALA A 25 11.76 2.68 -5.62
CA ALA A 25 12.62 2.54 -6.79
C ALA A 25 13.50 3.78 -7.01
N VAL A 26 12.96 4.96 -6.76
CA VAL A 26 13.68 6.24 -6.83
C VAL A 26 14.61 6.45 -5.62
N GLY A 27 14.58 5.55 -4.63
CA GLY A 27 15.41 5.59 -3.43
C GLY A 27 14.84 6.50 -2.34
N ILE A 28 13.57 6.88 -2.44
CA ILE A 28 12.88 7.72 -1.47
C ILE A 28 11.83 6.86 -0.77
N ASP A 29 11.91 6.72 0.55
CA ASP A 29 10.80 6.21 1.34
C ASP A 29 10.03 7.41 1.92
N PRO A 30 8.86 7.77 1.36
CA PRO A 30 8.14 8.96 1.78
C PRO A 30 7.68 8.87 3.24
N LEU A 31 7.40 7.66 3.73
CA LEU A 31 7.05 7.46 5.13
C LEU A 31 8.28 7.71 6.01
N ALA A 32 9.42 7.11 5.66
CA ALA A 32 10.66 7.30 6.41
C ALA A 32 11.14 8.76 6.41
N GLU A 33 11.02 9.49 5.30
CA GLU A 33 11.40 10.90 5.22
C GLU A 33 10.53 11.78 6.12
N VAL A 34 9.21 11.53 6.16
CA VAL A 34 8.30 12.24 7.08
C VAL A 34 8.67 11.94 8.54
N PHE A 35 8.91 10.67 8.89
CA PHE A 35 9.27 10.30 10.27
C PHE A 35 10.66 10.83 10.66
N LYS A 36 11.64 10.88 9.74
CA LYS A 36 12.94 11.51 10.00
C LYS A 36 12.81 13.00 10.30
N ALA A 37 12.02 13.72 9.50
CA ALA A 37 11.77 15.14 9.73
C ALA A 37 11.11 15.38 11.09
N LEU A 38 10.10 14.55 11.43
CA LEU A 38 9.40 14.63 12.70
C LEU A 38 10.30 14.25 13.89
N ALA A 39 11.16 13.25 13.74
CA ALA A 39 12.17 12.87 14.73
C ALA A 39 13.19 13.98 14.96
N THR A 40 13.61 14.66 13.90
CA THR A 40 14.54 15.80 14.01
C THR A 40 13.94 16.93 14.84
N ILE A 41 12.66 17.26 14.61
CA ILE A 41 11.94 18.27 15.39
C ILE A 41 11.83 17.85 16.86
N ILE A 42 11.42 16.62 17.14
CA ILE A 42 11.24 16.14 18.51
C ILE A 42 12.58 16.07 19.26
N ASN A 43 13.64 15.58 18.64
CA ASN A 43 14.96 15.52 19.25
C ASN A 43 15.55 16.92 19.50
N THR A 44 15.19 17.91 18.67
CA THR A 44 15.58 19.31 18.90
C THR A 44 14.84 19.92 20.10
N LEU A 45 13.55 19.59 20.27
CA LEU A 45 12.72 20.12 21.35
C LEU A 45 12.90 19.38 22.68
N ASN A 46 13.20 18.08 22.65
CA ASN A 46 13.33 17.25 23.85
C ASN A 46 14.28 16.03 23.62
N PRO A 47 15.61 16.23 23.72
CA PRO A 47 16.62 15.22 23.35
C PRO A 47 16.65 13.96 24.23
N ASP A 48 16.18 14.01 25.49
CA ASP A 48 16.25 12.90 26.45
C ASP A 48 14.96 12.08 26.58
N SER A 49 13.95 12.36 25.75
CA SER A 49 12.59 11.87 25.95
C SER A 49 12.36 10.38 25.66
N GLY A 50 13.34 9.66 25.10
CA GLY A 50 13.19 8.23 24.75
C GLY A 50 12.16 7.95 23.65
N PHE A 51 11.60 8.98 23.00
CA PHE A 51 10.58 8.83 21.95
C PHE A 51 11.11 8.20 20.66
N GLY A 52 12.42 7.99 20.52
CA GLY A 52 13.04 7.28 19.40
C GLY A 52 12.40 5.92 19.10
N PHE A 53 11.92 5.21 20.13
CA PHE A 53 11.23 3.93 19.95
C PHE A 53 9.88 4.05 19.21
N LEU A 54 9.13 5.15 19.40
CA LEU A 54 7.85 5.36 18.71
C LEU A 54 8.05 5.52 17.20
N PHE A 55 9.14 6.14 16.78
CA PHE A 55 9.49 6.31 15.37
C PHE A 55 9.77 4.98 14.66
N PHE A 56 10.09 3.93 15.41
CA PHE A 56 10.23 2.57 14.88
C PHE A 56 8.91 1.80 14.92
N VAL A 57 8.16 1.89 16.03
CA VAL A 57 6.94 1.12 16.23
C VAL A 57 5.76 1.61 15.38
N ILE A 58 5.59 2.92 15.23
CA ILE A 58 4.44 3.49 14.51
C ILE A 58 4.42 3.05 13.03
N PRO A 59 5.52 3.12 12.26
CA PRO A 59 5.56 2.60 10.89
C PRO A 59 5.14 1.13 10.77
N ILE A 60 5.56 0.29 11.73
CA ILE A 60 5.22 -1.14 11.75
C ILE A 60 3.71 -1.33 11.98
N ILE A 61 3.12 -0.57 12.91
CA ILE A 61 1.68 -0.61 13.17
C ILE A 61 0.90 -0.16 11.93
N ILE A 62 1.33 0.94 11.29
CA ILE A 62 0.69 1.43 10.06
C ILE A 62 0.75 0.37 8.95
N LEU A 63 1.93 -0.24 8.74
CA LEU A 63 2.10 -1.32 7.76
C LEU A 63 1.16 -2.49 8.05
N PHE A 64 1.08 -2.92 9.31
CA PHE A 64 0.21 -4.01 9.72
C PHE A 64 -1.27 -3.69 9.50
N CYS A 65 -1.70 -2.48 9.87
CA CYS A 65 -3.05 -1.99 9.62
C CYS A 65 -3.38 -1.90 8.13
N SER A 66 -2.44 -1.46 7.28
CA SER A 66 -2.62 -1.42 5.82
C SER A 66 -2.77 -2.82 5.22
N ILE A 67 -1.97 -3.79 5.66
CA ILE A 67 -2.09 -5.20 5.23
C ILE A 67 -3.44 -5.77 5.64
N LEU A 68 -3.83 -5.58 6.90
CA LEU A 68 -5.13 -6.03 7.41
C LEU A 68 -6.30 -5.38 6.67
N GLY A 69 -6.28 -4.06 6.49
CA GLY A 69 -7.31 -3.34 5.76
C GLY A 69 -7.47 -3.86 4.32
N THR A 70 -6.36 -4.10 3.64
CA THR A 70 -6.35 -4.69 2.29
C THR A 70 -6.95 -6.11 2.29
N TYR A 71 -6.60 -6.92 3.28
CA TYR A 71 -7.14 -8.27 3.43
C TYR A 71 -8.64 -8.27 3.73
N PHE A 72 -9.11 -7.38 4.60
CA PHE A 72 -10.54 -7.29 4.91
C PHE A 72 -11.36 -6.78 3.71
N MET A 73 -10.81 -5.92 2.87
CA MET A 73 -11.51 -5.41 1.69
C MET A 73 -11.48 -6.38 0.50
N GLY A 74 -10.33 -6.97 0.17
CA GLY A 74 -10.16 -7.76 -1.06
C GLY A 74 -9.76 -9.23 -0.85
N GLY A 75 -9.67 -9.70 0.40
CA GLY A 75 -9.21 -11.03 0.74
C GLY A 75 -7.77 -11.30 0.29
N LYS A 76 -7.45 -12.57 0.02
CA LYS A 76 -6.13 -12.99 -0.47
C LYS A 76 -5.79 -12.38 -1.84
N LEU A 77 -6.78 -12.23 -2.71
CA LEU A 77 -6.59 -11.64 -4.04
C LEU A 77 -6.35 -10.12 -3.97
N GLY A 78 -6.89 -9.44 -2.95
CA GLY A 78 -6.55 -8.06 -2.58
C GLY A 78 -5.07 -7.86 -2.35
N LEU A 79 -4.48 -8.71 -1.51
CA LEU A 79 -3.06 -8.67 -1.22
C LEU A 79 -2.20 -8.92 -2.47
N VAL A 80 -2.60 -9.86 -3.32
CA VAL A 80 -1.90 -10.14 -4.59
C VAL A 80 -1.96 -8.93 -5.52
N ALA A 81 -3.12 -8.29 -5.66
CA ALA A 81 -3.29 -7.09 -6.49
C ALA A 81 -2.38 -5.93 -6.02
N VAL A 82 -2.33 -5.69 -4.70
CA VAL A 82 -1.44 -4.67 -4.11
C VAL A 82 0.03 -5.04 -4.29
N GLY A 83 0.39 -6.31 -4.13
CA GLY A 83 1.73 -6.81 -4.40
C GLY A 83 2.14 -6.58 -5.86
N CYS A 84 1.27 -6.90 -6.82
CA CYS A 84 1.50 -6.62 -8.24
C CYS A 84 1.68 -5.11 -8.51
N GLY A 85 0.86 -4.27 -7.89
CA GLY A 85 1.03 -2.81 -7.95
C GLY A 85 2.41 -2.40 -7.43
N PHE A 86 2.76 -2.83 -6.22
CA PHE A 86 4.04 -2.53 -5.57
C PHE A 86 5.25 -2.95 -6.40
N PHE A 87 5.31 -4.21 -6.85
CA PHE A 87 6.41 -4.69 -7.69
C PHE A 87 6.42 -4.02 -9.07
N GLY A 88 5.25 -3.67 -9.61
CA GLY A 88 5.15 -2.86 -10.81
C GLY A 88 5.87 -1.52 -10.63
N GLY A 89 5.52 -0.79 -9.57
CA GLY A 89 6.17 0.47 -9.23
C GLY A 89 7.67 0.33 -8.98
N LEU A 90 8.09 -0.74 -8.28
CA LEU A 90 9.50 -1.00 -7.98
C LEU A 90 10.34 -1.26 -9.23
N LEU A 91 9.76 -1.94 -10.23
CA LEU A 91 10.45 -2.33 -11.46
C LEU A 91 10.37 -1.28 -12.57
N ILE A 92 9.64 -0.19 -12.38
CA ILE A 92 9.40 0.82 -13.43
C ILE A 92 10.70 1.42 -14.00
N LEU A 93 11.73 1.55 -13.16
CA LEU A 93 13.03 2.11 -13.57
C LEU A 93 13.93 1.08 -14.29
N ILE A 94 13.70 -0.22 -14.06
CA ILE A 94 14.49 -1.31 -14.66
C ILE A 94 13.86 -1.77 -15.97
N SER A 95 12.56 -2.04 -15.94
CA SER A 95 11.79 -2.50 -17.10
C SER A 95 10.38 -1.91 -17.08
N PRO A 96 10.17 -0.78 -17.78
CA PRO A 96 8.87 -0.12 -17.86
C PRO A 96 7.77 -1.04 -18.40
N ILE A 97 8.13 -1.96 -19.30
CA ILE A 97 7.19 -2.91 -19.92
C ILE A 97 6.69 -3.92 -18.88
N ILE A 98 7.59 -4.53 -18.10
CA ILE A 98 7.20 -5.47 -17.04
C ILE A 98 6.37 -4.76 -15.97
N SER A 99 6.76 -3.53 -15.61
CA SER A 99 6.00 -2.66 -14.71
C SER A 99 4.57 -2.44 -15.21
N ALA A 100 4.40 -2.07 -16.48
CA ALA A 100 3.07 -1.86 -17.07
C ALA A 100 2.22 -3.14 -17.06
N ILE A 101 2.82 -4.30 -17.39
CA ILE A 101 2.14 -5.60 -17.34
C ILE A 101 1.70 -5.92 -15.90
N LEU A 102 2.58 -5.76 -14.91
CA LEU A 102 2.27 -6.00 -13.51
C LEU A 102 1.19 -5.06 -12.98
N PHE A 103 1.19 -3.80 -13.40
CA PHE A 103 0.15 -2.84 -13.03
C PHE A 103 -1.21 -3.25 -13.62
N ILE A 104 -1.27 -3.58 -14.92
CA ILE A 104 -2.50 -4.03 -15.57
C ILE A 104 -3.03 -5.32 -14.93
N LEU A 105 -2.15 -6.29 -14.65
CA LEU A 105 -2.52 -7.53 -13.97
C LEU A 105 -3.01 -7.25 -12.54
N GLY A 106 -2.33 -6.38 -11.81
CA GLY A 106 -2.72 -5.97 -10.46
C GLY A 106 -4.13 -5.36 -10.44
N THR A 107 -4.41 -4.44 -11.35
CA THR A 107 -5.75 -3.86 -11.51
C THR A 107 -6.78 -4.92 -11.91
N GLY A 108 -6.46 -5.79 -12.88
CA GLY A 108 -7.37 -6.87 -13.30
C GLY A 108 -7.72 -7.86 -12.18
N VAL A 109 -6.72 -8.31 -11.41
CA VAL A 109 -6.93 -9.16 -10.22
C VAL A 109 -7.71 -8.40 -9.15
N GLY A 110 -7.46 -7.09 -9.02
CA GLY A 110 -8.21 -6.16 -8.20
C GLY A 110 -9.72 -6.21 -8.48
N ILE A 111 -10.09 -6.08 -9.74
CA ILE A 111 -11.48 -6.11 -10.22
C ILE A 111 -12.15 -7.45 -9.90
N VAL A 112 -11.52 -8.56 -10.31
CA VAL A 112 -12.10 -9.92 -10.15
C VAL A 112 -12.37 -10.24 -8.69
N ALA A 113 -11.46 -9.84 -7.82
CA ALA A 113 -11.56 -10.14 -6.40
C ALA A 113 -12.64 -9.33 -5.67
N VAL A 114 -13.11 -8.21 -6.23
CA VAL A 114 -14.30 -7.53 -5.70
C VAL A 114 -15.52 -8.40 -5.99
N ASN A 115 -15.69 -8.78 -7.26
CA ASN A 115 -16.82 -9.59 -7.69
C ASN A 115 -16.92 -10.89 -6.88
N VAL A 116 -15.80 -11.61 -6.71
CA VAL A 116 -15.75 -12.87 -5.92
C VAL A 116 -16.16 -12.66 -4.46
N LYS A 117 -15.73 -11.58 -3.81
CA LYS A 117 -16.07 -11.34 -2.41
C LYS A 117 -17.54 -10.94 -2.24
N THR A 118 -18.04 -10.09 -3.15
CA THR A 118 -19.45 -9.69 -3.19
C THR A 118 -20.37 -10.89 -3.43
N ASP A 119 -19.97 -11.83 -4.30
CA ASP A 119 -20.72 -13.05 -4.57
C ASP A 119 -20.78 -13.97 -3.33
N VAL A 120 -19.66 -14.10 -2.61
CA VAL A 120 -19.57 -14.89 -1.37
C VAL A 120 -20.40 -14.28 -0.22
N GLU A 121 -20.43 -12.95 -0.07
CA GLU A 121 -21.22 -12.28 0.97
C GLU A 121 -22.73 -12.25 0.65
N LEU A 122 -23.12 -12.35 -0.62
CA LEU A 122 -24.53 -12.39 -1.05
C LEU A 122 -25.10 -13.81 -1.22
N GLY A 123 -24.29 -14.86 -1.05
CA GLY A 123 -24.76 -16.24 -1.01
C GLY A 123 -25.17 -16.81 -2.36
N PHE A 124 -24.48 -16.44 -3.45
CA PHE A 124 -24.59 -17.07 -4.76
C PHE A 124 -23.53 -18.15 -4.97
#